data_AF-A0A8C0AN59-F1
#
_entry.id   AF-A0A8C0AN59-F1
#
_cell.length_a   1.000
_cell.length_b   1.000
_cell.length_c   1.000
_cell.angle_alpha   90.00
_cell.angle_beta   90.00
_cell.angle_gamma   90.00
#
_symmetry.space_group_name_H-M   'P 1'
#
loop_
_entity.id
_entity.type
_entity.pdbx_description
1 polymer ?
#
loop_
_entity_poly.entity_id
_entity_poly.type
_entity_poly.pdbx_seq_one_letter_code
_entity_poly.pdbx_strand_id
1 'polypeptide(L)'
;NTVSREPTEKGTDELLGVMDKVTIINSTLGKALGGAAGGYTTGPKPLIDLLRQRSRPYLFSNSLPPAVVGCASKALDLLMESNAIAQSMAAKTQRFRSKMTAAGFTISGKDHPICPVMLGDARLAAVMAEDMLNRGIYVIGFSYPVVPKGKARIRVQISAVHSDEDIDRCVEAFTEVGRKHGALP
;
A
#
# COMPACT_ATOMS: atom_id res chain seq x y z
N ASN A 1 23.88 22.28 -11.31
CA ASN A 1 24.15 21.27 -10.27
C ASN A 1 22.95 20.35 -10.09
N THR A 2 22.67 19.50 -11.07
CA THR A 2 21.72 18.39 -10.95
C THR A 2 22.48 17.17 -10.45
N VAL A 3 22.71 17.13 -9.13
CA VAL A 3 22.98 15.85 -8.48
C VAL A 3 21.67 15.10 -8.58
N SER A 4 21.66 13.99 -9.32
CA SER A 4 20.57 13.01 -9.29
C SER A 4 20.48 12.47 -7.87
N ARG A 5 19.76 13.18 -7.00
CA ARG A 5 19.38 12.65 -5.70
C ARG A 5 18.48 11.47 -5.98
N GLU A 6 18.85 10.30 -5.45
CA GLU A 6 17.90 9.21 -5.37
C GLU A 6 16.62 9.73 -4.68
N PRO A 7 15.43 9.30 -5.14
CA PRO A 7 14.17 9.71 -4.52
C PRO A 7 14.22 9.47 -3.01
N THR A 8 13.80 10.46 -2.21
CA THR A 8 13.72 10.36 -0.74
C THR A 8 12.37 9.84 -0.25
N GLU A 9 11.64 9.18 -1.15
CA GLU A 9 10.35 8.54 -0.93
C GLU A 9 9.25 9.42 -0.35
N LYS A 10 9.27 10.71 -0.67
CA LYS A 10 8.26 11.68 -0.20
C LYS A 10 6.88 11.45 -0.81
N GLY A 11 6.83 10.76 -1.95
CA GLY A 11 5.59 10.42 -2.61
C GLY A 11 5.71 10.33 -4.13
N THR A 12 4.56 10.16 -4.77
CA THR A 12 4.44 10.05 -6.22
C THR A 12 4.83 11.35 -6.95
N ASP A 13 4.63 12.50 -6.32
CA ASP A 13 5.05 13.81 -6.81
C ASP A 13 6.57 13.96 -6.89
N GLU A 14 7.32 13.43 -5.92
CA GLU A 14 8.78 13.33 -6.00
C GLU A 14 9.20 12.34 -7.09
N LEU A 15 8.58 11.16 -7.13
CA LEU A 15 8.86 10.12 -8.13
C LEU A 15 8.67 10.64 -9.56
N LEU A 16 7.64 11.46 -9.79
CA LEU A 16 7.33 12.05 -11.09
C LEU A 16 8.06 13.38 -11.35
N GLY A 17 8.84 13.89 -10.39
CA GLY A 17 9.58 15.14 -10.52
C GLY A 17 8.71 16.39 -10.65
N VAL A 18 7.54 16.41 -9.99
CA VAL A 18 6.53 17.49 -10.09
C VAL A 18 6.17 18.13 -8.75
N MET A 19 7.03 18.00 -7.73
CA MET A 19 6.79 18.60 -6.40
C MET A 19 6.55 20.12 -6.46
N ASP A 20 7.15 20.82 -7.42
CA ASP A 20 6.96 22.26 -7.66
C ASP A 20 5.56 22.61 -8.20
N LYS A 21 4.81 21.62 -8.69
CA LYS A 21 3.45 21.77 -9.22
C LYS A 21 2.37 21.34 -8.23
N VAL A 22 2.75 20.80 -7.07
CA VAL A 22 1.82 20.33 -6.04
C VAL A 22 1.71 21.36 -4.92
N THR A 23 0.60 22.10 -4.88
CA THR A 23 0.38 23.12 -3.84
C THR A 23 -0.05 22.53 -2.50
N ILE A 24 -0.77 21.41 -2.52
CA ILE A 24 -1.36 20.81 -1.33
C ILE A 24 -1.11 19.30 -1.38
N ILE A 25 -0.49 18.76 -0.32
CA ILE A 25 -0.38 17.31 -0.12
C ILE A 25 -1.29 16.94 1.04
N ASN A 26 -2.20 15.99 0.80
CA ASN A 26 -3.01 15.37 1.84
C ASN A 26 -2.61 13.89 1.96
N SER A 27 -2.38 13.43 3.18
CA SER A 27 -1.98 12.04 3.40
C SER A 27 -2.37 11.56 4.81
N THR A 28 -2.09 10.29 5.08
CA THR A 28 -2.47 9.60 6.31
C THR A 28 -1.25 9.11 7.08
N LEU A 29 -1.38 9.12 8.41
CA LEU A 29 -0.40 8.51 9.33
C LEU A 29 -0.71 7.03 9.60
N GLY A 30 -1.91 6.55 9.24
CA GLY A 30 -2.41 5.21 9.56
C GLY A 30 -2.04 4.11 8.55
N LYS A 31 -1.13 4.39 7.60
CA LYS A 31 -0.66 3.40 6.61
C LYS A 31 0.83 3.07 6.85
N ALA A 32 1.70 3.49 5.94
CA ALA A 32 3.13 3.19 5.98
C ALA A 32 3.83 3.75 7.24
N LEU A 33 3.31 4.84 7.80
CA LEU A 33 3.91 5.53 8.95
C LEU A 33 3.58 4.90 10.31
N GLY A 34 2.83 3.79 10.33
CA GLY A 34 2.61 3.01 11.56
C GLY A 34 1.83 3.73 12.68
N GLY A 35 1.33 4.94 12.44
CA GLY A 35 0.63 5.75 13.45
C GLY A 35 -0.76 5.22 13.82
N ALA A 36 -1.25 4.16 13.15
CA ALA A 36 -2.58 3.55 13.27
C ALA A 36 -3.78 4.48 12.95
N ALA A 37 -3.67 5.79 13.19
CA ALA A 37 -4.69 6.80 12.99
C ALA A 37 -4.09 8.16 12.62
N GLY A 38 -4.93 9.04 12.07
CA GLY A 38 -4.57 10.41 11.75
C GLY A 38 -4.17 10.66 10.30
N GLY A 39 -3.96 11.93 10.00
CA GLY A 39 -3.56 12.42 8.69
C GLY A 39 -3.06 13.85 8.78
N TYR A 40 -2.53 14.34 7.67
CA TYR A 40 -1.94 15.66 7.59
C TYR A 40 -2.25 16.30 6.25
N THR A 41 -2.21 17.63 6.24
CA THR A 41 -2.24 18.44 5.03
C THR A 41 -1.04 19.37 5.08
N THR A 42 -0.21 19.35 4.03
CA THR A 42 0.87 20.32 3.84
C THR A 42 0.51 21.28 2.72
N GLY A 43 1.10 22.48 2.75
CA GLY A 43 0.88 23.53 1.78
C GLY A 43 1.35 24.88 2.31
N PRO A 44 1.06 25.98 1.59
CA PRO A 44 1.46 27.32 2.01
C PRO A 44 0.90 27.69 3.39
N LYS A 45 1.67 28.43 4.19
CA LYS A 45 1.25 28.87 5.52
C LYS A 45 -0.14 29.53 5.56
N PRO A 46 -0.51 30.46 4.65
CA PRO A 46 -1.84 31.06 4.65
C PRO A 46 -2.98 30.04 4.49
N LEU A 47 -2.76 28.97 3.71
CA LEU A 47 -3.73 27.89 3.56
C LEU A 47 -3.86 27.09 4.86
N ILE A 48 -2.75 26.72 5.49
CA ILE A 48 -2.78 25.96 6.75
C ILE A 48 -3.45 26.77 7.86
N ASP A 49 -3.17 28.06 7.95
CA ASP A 49 -3.80 28.96 8.93
C ASP A 49 -5.32 29.07 8.67
N LEU A 50 -5.75 29.17 7.41
CA LEU A 50 -7.17 29.14 7.05
C LEU A 50 -7.83 27.81 7.43
N LEU A 51 -7.20 26.67 7.11
CA LEU A 51 -7.74 25.34 7.42
C LEU A 51 -7.93 25.15 8.92
N ARG A 52 -6.99 25.62 9.75
CA ARG A 52 -7.11 25.57 11.21
C ARG A 52 -8.29 26.37 11.75
N GLN A 53 -8.69 27.44 11.05
CA GLN A 53 -9.81 28.30 11.46
C GLN A 53 -11.16 27.93 10.83
N ARG A 54 -11.19 27.12 9.77
CA ARG A 54 -12.42 26.84 8.99
C ARG A 54 -12.78 25.35 8.90
N SER A 55 -11.80 24.45 9.06
CA SER A 55 -12.03 23.02 8.93
C SER A 55 -12.81 22.48 10.13
N ARG A 56 -14.06 22.06 9.91
CA ARG A 56 -14.91 21.48 10.97
C ARG A 56 -14.25 20.26 11.64
N PRO A 57 -13.64 19.30 10.90
CA PRO A 57 -12.92 18.19 11.53
C PRO A 57 -11.74 18.61 12.41
N TYR A 58 -11.12 19.77 12.15
CA TYR A 58 -10.04 20.28 12.98
C TYR A 58 -10.55 21.01 14.23
N LEU A 59 -11.62 21.80 14.09
CA LEU A 59 -12.16 22.62 15.17
C LEU A 59 -13.01 21.84 16.18
N PHE A 60 -13.73 20.82 15.72
CA PHE A 60 -14.74 20.11 16.50
C PHE A 60 -14.36 18.64 16.76
N SER A 61 -13.07 18.32 16.76
CA SER A 61 -12.56 17.00 17.09
C SER A 61 -11.36 17.10 18.03
N ASN A 62 -11.11 16.03 18.78
CA ASN A 62 -9.98 15.97 19.69
C ASN A 62 -8.67 15.82 18.91
N SER A 63 -7.61 16.45 19.41
CA SER A 63 -6.26 16.25 18.90
C SER A 63 -5.83 14.77 18.98
N LEU A 64 -4.90 14.39 18.09
CA LEU A 64 -4.33 13.05 18.10
C LEU A 64 -3.63 12.76 19.44
N PRO A 65 -3.72 11.51 19.96
CA PRO A 65 -2.96 11.10 21.13
C PRO A 65 -1.45 11.34 20.94
N PRO A 66 -0.70 11.81 21.96
CA PRO A 66 0.73 12.05 21.85
C PRO A 66 1.53 10.84 21.36
N ALA A 67 1.16 9.62 21.77
CA ALA A 67 1.81 8.39 21.31
C ALA A 67 1.68 8.17 19.80
N VAL A 68 0.52 8.49 19.20
CA VAL A 68 0.30 8.39 17.75
C VAL A 68 1.23 9.34 16.99
N VAL A 69 1.35 10.58 17.48
CA VAL A 69 2.24 11.58 16.89
C VAL A 69 3.70 11.17 17.06
N GLY A 70 4.10 10.69 18.24
CA GLY A 70 5.47 10.23 18.51
C GLY A 70 5.91 9.07 17.60
N CYS A 71 5.06 8.06 17.43
CA CYS A 71 5.33 6.94 16.51
C CYS A 71 5.46 7.42 15.06
N ALA A 72 4.53 8.26 14.60
CA ALA A 72 4.55 8.79 13.24
C ALA A 72 5.79 9.66 12.97
N SER A 73 6.19 10.51 13.93
CA SER A 73 7.42 11.30 13.83
C SER A 73 8.65 10.41 13.71
N LYS A 74 8.79 9.40 14.57
CA LYS A 74 9.95 8.50 14.50
C LYS A 74 9.96 7.67 13.21
N ALA A 75 8.80 7.27 12.70
CA ALA A 75 8.70 6.58 11.41
C ALA A 75 9.19 7.48 10.26
N LEU A 76 8.83 8.78 10.27
CA LEU A 76 9.34 9.74 9.30
C LEU A 76 10.86 9.92 9.41
N ASP A 77 11.41 10.02 10.63
CA ASP A 77 12.86 10.12 10.83
C ASP A 77 13.59 8.93 10.19
N LEU A 78 13.12 7.71 10.45
CA LEU A 78 13.71 6.49 9.89
C LEU A 78 13.66 6.46 8.35
N LEU A 79 12.56 6.92 7.75
CA LEU A 79 12.42 7.00 6.29
C LEU A 79 13.28 8.10 5.68
N MET A 80 13.52 9.20 6.40
CA MET A 80 14.39 10.29 5.95
C MET A 80 15.88 9.96 6.09
N GLU A 81 16.24 9.06 7.02
CA GLU A 81 17.62 8.61 7.25
C GLU A 81 18.11 7.64 6.17
N SER A 82 17.25 6.78 5.61
CA SER A 82 17.65 5.75 4.65
C SER A 82 16.52 5.23 3.77
N ASN A 83 16.83 4.96 2.50
CA ASN A 83 15.93 4.32 1.55
C ASN A 83 15.87 2.79 1.67
N ALA A 84 16.64 2.19 2.58
CA ALA A 84 16.80 0.72 2.65
C ALA A 84 15.48 -0.03 2.87
N ILE A 85 14.58 0.49 3.71
CA ILE A 85 13.28 -0.13 4.03
C ILE A 85 12.48 -0.33 2.74
N ALA A 86 12.46 0.68 1.90
CA ALA A 86 11.58 0.69 0.76
C ALA A 86 12.23 0.20 -0.53
N GLN A 87 13.55 0.28 -0.67
CA GLN A 87 14.29 -0.57 -1.61
C GLN A 87 14.01 -2.05 -1.33
N SER A 88 14.03 -2.48 -0.06
CA SER A 88 13.67 -3.84 0.33
C SER A 88 12.23 -4.19 -0.05
N MET A 89 11.27 -3.30 0.27
CA MET A 89 9.86 -3.47 -0.09
C MET A 89 9.66 -3.54 -1.62
N ALA A 90 10.37 -2.72 -2.40
CA ALA A 90 10.29 -2.69 -3.85
C ALA A 90 10.82 -3.99 -4.47
N ALA A 91 11.98 -4.48 -4.01
CA ALA A 91 12.55 -5.75 -4.46
C ALA A 91 11.60 -6.93 -4.17
N LYS A 92 11.03 -6.97 -2.96
CA LYS A 92 10.04 -7.98 -2.54
C LYS A 92 8.74 -7.90 -3.35
N THR A 93 8.28 -6.69 -3.61
CA THR A 93 7.10 -6.43 -4.45
C THR A 93 7.33 -6.95 -5.86
N GLN A 94 8.50 -6.68 -6.44
CA GLN A 94 8.89 -7.17 -7.76
C GLN A 94 8.97 -8.69 -7.78
N ARG A 95 9.60 -9.32 -6.76
CA ARG A 95 9.66 -10.78 -6.63
C ARG A 95 8.26 -11.40 -6.64
N PHE A 96 7.36 -10.93 -5.78
CA PHE A 96 5.98 -11.41 -5.73
C PHE A 96 5.27 -11.26 -7.08
N ARG A 97 5.33 -10.07 -7.69
CA ARG A 97 4.70 -9.79 -8.98
C ARG A 97 5.23 -10.70 -10.09
N SER A 98 6.55 -10.85 -10.19
CA SER A 98 7.19 -11.69 -11.21
C SER A 98 6.77 -13.14 -11.07
N LYS A 99 6.81 -13.69 -9.84
CA LYS A 99 6.44 -15.10 -9.62
C LYS A 99 4.95 -15.37 -9.82
N MET A 100 4.08 -14.48 -9.36
CA MET A 100 2.63 -14.59 -9.61
C MET A 100 2.29 -14.52 -11.10
N THR A 101 2.95 -13.60 -11.83
CA THR A 101 2.77 -13.48 -13.29
C THR A 101 3.27 -14.73 -14.01
N ALA A 102 4.43 -15.26 -13.61
CA ALA A 102 4.97 -16.51 -14.16
C ALA A 102 4.06 -17.73 -13.86
N ALA A 103 3.36 -17.73 -12.73
CA ALA A 103 2.36 -18.75 -12.40
C ALA A 103 1.06 -18.63 -13.23
N GLY A 104 0.88 -17.54 -13.97
CA GLY A 104 -0.29 -17.30 -14.85
C GLY A 104 -1.33 -16.32 -14.30
N PHE A 105 -1.11 -15.74 -13.12
CA PHE A 105 -2.02 -14.73 -12.58
C PHE A 105 -1.83 -13.37 -13.25
N THR A 106 -2.93 -12.64 -13.43
CA THR A 106 -2.88 -11.23 -13.81
C THR A 106 -2.78 -10.35 -12.58
N ILE A 107 -1.68 -9.61 -12.42
CA ILE A 107 -1.50 -8.63 -11.36
C ILE A 107 -1.68 -7.21 -11.91
N SER A 108 -2.62 -6.46 -11.36
CA SER A 108 -2.92 -5.09 -11.82
C SER A 108 -1.92 -4.06 -11.28
N GLY A 109 -1.70 -3.00 -12.05
CA GLY A 109 -0.78 -1.91 -11.69
C GLY A 109 0.68 -2.31 -11.76
N LYS A 110 1.58 -1.35 -11.55
CA LYS A 110 3.03 -1.52 -11.68
C LYS A 110 3.74 -0.63 -10.66
N ASP A 111 4.92 -1.05 -10.22
CA ASP A 111 5.85 -0.20 -9.46
C ASP A 111 5.26 0.37 -8.15
N HIS A 112 4.37 -0.38 -7.49
CA HIS A 112 3.81 -0.06 -6.17
C HIS A 112 3.52 -1.31 -5.32
N PRO A 113 3.61 -1.24 -3.97
CA PRO A 113 3.59 -2.40 -3.06
C PRO A 113 2.23 -3.10 -2.92
N ILE A 114 1.15 -2.46 -3.38
CA ILE A 114 -0.16 -3.09 -3.48
C ILE A 114 -0.19 -3.98 -4.74
N CYS A 115 -0.44 -5.27 -4.62
CA CYS A 115 -0.47 -6.24 -5.72
C CYS A 115 -1.88 -6.86 -5.83
N PRO A 116 -2.80 -6.28 -6.61
CA PRO A 116 -4.13 -6.82 -6.83
C PRO A 116 -4.06 -8.01 -7.80
N VAL A 117 -4.36 -9.21 -7.30
CA VAL A 117 -4.52 -10.45 -8.08
C VAL A 117 -5.91 -10.45 -8.68
N MET A 118 -6.01 -10.29 -10.00
CA MET A 118 -7.28 -10.14 -10.71
C MET A 118 -7.95 -11.49 -10.91
N LEU A 119 -9.21 -11.62 -10.44
CA LEU A 119 -10.00 -12.84 -10.54
C LEU A 119 -11.31 -12.65 -11.32
N GLY A 120 -11.80 -11.41 -11.38
CA GLY A 120 -13.02 -11.04 -12.13
C GLY A 120 -14.30 -11.41 -11.39
N ASP A 121 -14.41 -12.66 -10.93
CA ASP A 121 -15.57 -13.20 -10.24
C ASP A 121 -15.51 -13.04 -8.71
N ALA A 122 -16.64 -12.62 -8.12
CA ALA A 122 -16.73 -12.32 -6.69
C ALA A 122 -16.71 -13.57 -5.82
N ARG A 123 -17.35 -14.67 -6.27
CA ARG A 123 -17.37 -15.93 -5.52
C ARG A 123 -15.99 -16.55 -5.53
N LEU A 124 -15.32 -16.58 -6.68
CA LEU A 124 -13.94 -17.05 -6.83
C LEU A 124 -13.00 -16.29 -5.88
N ALA A 125 -13.09 -14.96 -5.82
CA ALA A 125 -12.28 -14.16 -4.91
C ALA A 125 -12.52 -14.48 -3.42
N ALA A 126 -13.76 -14.75 -3.04
CA ALA A 126 -14.09 -15.11 -1.66
C ALA A 126 -13.57 -16.50 -1.27
N VAL A 127 -13.85 -17.52 -2.10
CA VAL A 127 -13.44 -18.91 -1.79
C VAL A 127 -11.92 -19.09 -1.83
N MET A 128 -11.23 -18.40 -2.75
CA MET A 128 -9.77 -18.41 -2.77
C MET A 128 -9.20 -17.73 -1.52
N ALA A 129 -9.77 -16.59 -1.09
CA ALA A 129 -9.30 -15.91 0.13
C ALA A 129 -9.50 -16.77 1.39
N GLU A 130 -10.62 -17.50 1.48
CA GLU A 130 -10.89 -18.46 2.56
C GLU A 130 -9.87 -19.62 2.55
N ASP A 131 -9.60 -20.21 1.39
CA ASP A 131 -8.60 -21.29 1.27
C ASP A 131 -7.18 -20.81 1.56
N MET A 132 -6.83 -19.57 1.20
CA MET A 132 -5.56 -18.95 1.59
C MET A 132 -5.47 -18.80 3.11
N LEU A 133 -6.55 -18.38 3.76
CA LEU A 133 -6.62 -18.27 5.23
C LEU A 133 -6.45 -19.63 5.90
N ASN A 134 -7.07 -20.69 5.37
CA ASN A 134 -6.90 -22.06 5.85
C ASN A 134 -5.44 -22.57 5.74
N ARG A 135 -4.65 -21.98 4.83
CA ARG A 135 -3.20 -22.21 4.68
C ARG A 135 -2.34 -21.30 5.55
N GLY A 136 -2.97 -20.51 6.42
CA GLY A 136 -2.32 -19.56 7.31
C GLY A 136 -1.88 -18.25 6.64
N ILE A 137 -2.43 -17.92 5.47
CA ILE A 137 -2.11 -16.69 4.73
C ILE A 137 -3.36 -15.80 4.66
N TYR A 138 -3.36 -14.75 5.48
CA TYR A 138 -4.48 -13.82 5.53
C TYR A 138 -4.46 -12.84 4.36
N VAL A 139 -5.44 -12.97 3.47
CA VAL A 139 -5.67 -12.05 2.35
C VAL A 139 -7.16 -11.71 2.26
N ILE A 140 -7.47 -10.57 1.65
CA ILE A 140 -8.85 -10.10 1.50
C ILE A 140 -9.22 -10.01 0.02
N GLY A 141 -10.30 -10.71 -0.33
CA GLY A 141 -11.01 -10.55 -1.58
C GLY A 141 -11.86 -9.28 -1.59
N PHE A 142 -11.77 -8.52 -2.66
CA PHE A 142 -12.57 -7.33 -2.92
C PHE A 142 -13.51 -7.59 -4.09
N SER A 143 -14.79 -7.30 -3.89
CA SER A 143 -15.86 -7.38 -4.89
C SER A 143 -16.78 -6.15 -4.79
N TYR A 144 -17.84 -6.10 -5.59
CA TYR A 144 -18.85 -5.04 -5.53
C TYR A 144 -19.46 -4.96 -4.12
N PRO A 145 -19.70 -3.75 -3.54
CA PRO A 145 -19.60 -2.42 -4.15
C PRO A 145 -18.21 -1.75 -4.04
N VAL A 146 -17.24 -2.40 -3.41
CA VAL A 146 -15.90 -1.81 -3.20
C VAL A 146 -15.12 -1.70 -4.50
N VAL A 147 -15.37 -2.62 -5.44
CA VAL A 147 -14.80 -2.60 -6.79
C VAL A 147 -15.88 -2.84 -7.83
N PRO A 148 -15.71 -2.37 -9.09
CA PRO A 148 -16.71 -2.60 -10.14
C PRO A 148 -17.03 -4.09 -10.34
N LYS A 149 -18.26 -4.38 -10.78
CA LYS A 149 -18.68 -5.74 -11.15
C LYS A 149 -17.74 -6.31 -12.22
N GLY A 150 -17.43 -7.61 -12.14
CA GLY A 150 -16.51 -8.28 -13.06
C GLY A 150 -15.02 -7.91 -12.86
N LYS A 151 -14.68 -7.16 -11.80
CA LYS A 151 -13.31 -6.78 -11.46
C LYS A 151 -12.92 -7.21 -10.04
N ALA A 152 -13.52 -8.31 -9.56
CA ALA A 152 -13.14 -8.86 -8.27
C ALA A 152 -11.66 -9.28 -8.25
N ARG A 153 -11.04 -9.16 -7.09
CA ARG A 153 -9.59 -9.33 -6.92
C ARG A 153 -9.22 -9.57 -5.48
N ILE A 154 -8.12 -10.28 -5.25
CA ILE A 154 -7.49 -10.35 -3.93
C ILE A 154 -6.41 -9.28 -3.86
N ARG A 155 -6.47 -8.39 -2.86
CA ARG A 155 -5.48 -7.31 -2.71
C ARG A 155 -4.38 -7.74 -1.74
N VAL A 156 -3.22 -8.10 -2.30
CA VAL A 156 -2.01 -8.38 -1.51
C VAL A 156 -1.24 -7.07 -1.29
N GLN A 157 -0.67 -6.89 -0.10
CA GLN A 157 0.15 -5.71 0.22
C GLN A 157 1.49 -6.20 0.75
N ILE A 158 2.57 -5.93 0.01
CA ILE A 158 3.90 -6.36 0.38
C ILE A 158 4.52 -5.34 1.34
N SER A 159 5.10 -5.85 2.43
CA SER A 159 5.79 -5.07 3.45
C SER A 159 7.29 -5.39 3.42
N ALA A 160 8.11 -4.45 3.89
CA ALA A 160 9.54 -4.67 4.10
C ALA A 160 9.84 -5.80 5.11
N VAL A 161 8.90 -6.11 6.01
CA VAL A 161 9.08 -7.13 7.05
C VAL A 161 8.96 -8.57 6.52
N HIS A 162 8.24 -8.79 5.41
CA HIS A 162 8.15 -10.13 4.84
C HIS A 162 9.53 -10.63 4.40
N SER A 163 9.82 -11.90 4.65
CA SER A 163 11.00 -12.56 4.11
C SER A 163 10.77 -13.02 2.67
N ASP A 164 11.83 -13.45 1.99
CA ASP A 164 11.71 -14.03 0.65
C ASP A 164 10.95 -15.37 0.69
N GLU A 165 11.11 -16.12 1.78
CA GLU A 165 10.39 -17.37 2.04
C GLU A 165 8.89 -17.12 2.28
N ASP A 166 8.51 -16.06 3.00
CA ASP A 166 7.10 -15.67 3.15
C ASP A 166 6.45 -15.40 1.79
N ILE A 167 7.16 -14.69 0.91
CA ILE A 167 6.70 -14.36 -0.44
C ILE A 167 6.54 -15.64 -1.26
N ASP A 168 7.53 -16.53 -1.21
CA ASP A 168 7.52 -17.77 -1.97
C ASP A 168 6.41 -18.71 -1.53
N ARG A 169 6.23 -18.88 -0.22
CA ARG A 169 5.12 -19.63 0.38
C ARG A 169 3.77 -19.04 -0.04
N CYS A 170 3.65 -17.71 -0.07
CA CYS A 170 2.43 -17.04 -0.50
C CYS A 170 2.12 -17.33 -1.97
N VAL A 171 3.11 -17.25 -2.86
CA VAL A 171 2.95 -17.56 -4.28
C VAL A 171 2.57 -19.02 -4.52
N GLU A 172 3.22 -19.96 -3.83
CA GLU A 172 2.92 -21.38 -3.92
C GLU A 172 1.48 -21.67 -3.50
N ALA A 173 1.05 -21.14 -2.36
CA ALA A 173 -0.32 -21.25 -1.89
C ALA A 173 -1.33 -20.66 -2.90
N PHE A 174 -1.06 -19.48 -3.46
CA PHE A 174 -1.90 -18.90 -4.52
C PHE A 174 -1.98 -19.81 -5.74
N THR A 175 -0.87 -20.42 -6.15
CA THR A 175 -0.81 -21.29 -7.33
C THR A 175 -1.63 -22.56 -7.12
N GLU A 176 -1.49 -23.21 -5.96
CA GLU A 176 -2.27 -24.41 -5.62
C GLU A 176 -3.77 -24.12 -5.48
N VAL A 177 -4.13 -23.05 -4.77
CA VAL A 177 -5.52 -22.61 -4.62
C VAL A 177 -6.10 -22.16 -5.96
N GLY A 178 -5.31 -21.48 -6.78
CA GLY A 178 -5.69 -21.05 -8.12
C GLY A 178 -6.06 -22.22 -9.02
N ARG A 179 -5.24 -23.27 -9.03
CA ARG A 179 -5.53 -24.51 -9.77
C ARG A 179 -6.77 -25.23 -9.22
N LYS A 180 -6.88 -25.34 -7.89
CA LYS A 180 -8.04 -25.98 -7.23
C LYS A 180 -9.37 -25.34 -7.66
N HIS A 181 -9.41 -24.01 -7.82
CA HIS A 181 -10.63 -23.26 -8.18
C HIS A 181 -10.71 -22.87 -9.66
N GLY A 182 -9.82 -23.38 -10.51
CA GLY A 182 -9.83 -23.10 -11.95
C GLY A 182 -9.49 -21.66 -12.34
N ALA A 183 -8.83 -20.90 -11.45
CA ALA A 183 -8.28 -19.58 -11.77
C ALA A 183 -6.98 -19.69 -12.59
N LEU A 184 -6.32 -20.85 -12.53
CA LEU A 184 -5.18 -21.24 -13.35
C LEU A 184 -5.48 -22.59 -14.01
N PRO A 185 -4.90 -22.86 -15.20
CA PRO A 185 -4.96 -24.17 -15.84
C PRO A 185 -4.24 -25.27 -15.04
#